data_AF-A0AA34TM19-F1
#
_entry.id   AF-A0AA34TM19-F1
#
_cell.length_a   1.000
_cell.length_b   1.000
_cell.length_c   1.000
_cell.angle_alpha   90.00
_cell.angle_beta   90.00
_cell.angle_gamma   90.00
#
_symmetry.space_group_name_H-M   'P 1'
#
loop_
_entity.id
_entity.type
_entity.pdbx_description
1 polymer ?
#
loop_
_entity_poly.entity_id
_entity_poly.type
_entity_poly.pdbx_seq_one_letter_code
_entity_poly.pdbx_strand_id
1 'polypeptide(L)'
;MKVKSYTVLEIAQKGKEKFGIDLEDTGALEKQIRLAITRENIQPVGRKKSTPTARNDANAYSEVDKDRILDDFLFDYLRSMSNDEAVKKFKSSAEYQKMADEANEEYFEGLKRWQQEEEERARYGNFDLPNSMTEDSERVNKKKYQIISDALVDFYLHDKVDLGGEEALGKAAFLSQILNSQFVAENLFSRLFDFKIDELVEDMNRIDYVQDELIGGDLGAKEMKLFDKLSNWRNYASLKREYM
;
A
#
# COMPACT_ATOMS: atom_id res chain seq x y z
N MET A 1 17.23 1.54 -39.31
CA MET A 1 16.96 2.29 -38.05
C MET A 1 17.57 3.67 -38.19
N LYS A 2 16.82 4.76 -37.93
CA LYS A 2 17.41 6.11 -37.93
C LYS A 2 18.30 6.22 -36.68
N VAL A 3 19.59 6.47 -36.88
CA VAL A 3 20.53 6.75 -35.78
C VAL A 3 20.04 8.03 -35.10
N LYS A 4 19.67 7.94 -33.82
CA LYS A 4 19.26 9.12 -33.04
C LYS A 4 20.47 10.03 -32.88
N SER A 5 20.30 11.30 -33.24
CA SER A 5 21.31 12.33 -33.09
C SER A 5 20.74 13.53 -32.35
N TYR A 6 21.58 14.23 -31.60
CA TYR A 6 21.18 15.27 -30.64
C TYR A 6 22.02 16.53 -30.83
N THR A 7 21.37 17.68 -30.95
CA THR A 7 22.03 19.00 -30.91
C THR A 7 22.36 19.39 -29.48
N VAL A 8 23.27 20.34 -29.29
CA VAL A 8 23.66 20.85 -27.96
C VAL A 8 22.44 21.28 -27.13
N LEU A 9 21.45 21.91 -27.76
CA LEU A 9 20.21 22.31 -27.10
C LEU A 9 19.41 21.10 -26.58
N GLU A 10 19.26 20.07 -27.41
CA GLU A 10 18.55 18.84 -27.01
C GLU A 10 19.31 18.06 -25.93
N ILE A 11 20.65 18.05 -25.98
CA ILE A 11 21.50 17.48 -24.93
C ILE A 11 21.27 18.25 -23.61
N ALA A 12 21.22 19.59 -23.67
CA ALA A 12 20.95 20.41 -22.49
C ALA A 12 19.56 20.16 -21.90
N GLN A 13 18.53 20.06 -22.73
CA GLN A 13 17.17 19.73 -22.30
C GLN A 13 17.12 18.35 -21.64
N LYS A 14 17.76 17.33 -22.25
CA LYS A 14 17.84 15.99 -21.68
C LYS A 14 18.60 15.95 -20.35
N GLY A 15 19.66 16.75 -20.21
CA GLY A 15 20.37 16.93 -18.94
C GLY A 15 19.47 17.51 -17.85
N LYS A 16 18.66 18.54 -18.17
CA LYS A 16 17.71 19.11 -17.21
C LYS A 16 16.66 18.10 -16.75
N GLU A 17 16.06 17.36 -17.69
CA GLU A 17 15.08 16.31 -17.40
C GLU A 17 15.70 15.22 -16.51
N LYS A 18 16.89 14.74 -16.85
CA LYS A 18 17.56 13.64 -16.14
C LYS A 18 17.96 14.02 -14.70
N PHE A 19 18.37 15.26 -14.46
CA PHE A 19 18.86 15.73 -13.16
C PHE A 19 17.86 16.58 -12.38
N GLY A 20 16.60 16.70 -12.82
CA GLY A 20 15.58 17.48 -12.13
C GLY A 20 15.95 18.95 -11.92
N ILE A 21 16.58 19.58 -12.93
CA ILE A 21 17.07 20.96 -12.84
C ILE A 21 15.97 21.93 -13.30
N ASP A 22 15.45 22.72 -12.36
CA ASP A 22 14.47 23.77 -12.64
C ASP A 22 15.17 25.09 -12.99
N LEU A 23 15.60 25.19 -14.26
CA LEU A 23 16.18 26.40 -14.84
C LEU A 23 15.28 26.89 -15.98
N GLU A 24 14.91 28.16 -16.04
CA GLU A 24 14.17 28.69 -17.19
C GLU A 24 15.02 28.73 -18.47
N ASP A 25 16.36 28.87 -18.34
CA ASP A 25 17.30 29.00 -19.46
C ASP A 25 18.36 27.88 -19.50
N THR A 26 18.56 27.25 -20.66
CA THR A 26 19.61 26.24 -20.91
C THR A 26 20.97 26.84 -21.28
N GLY A 27 21.07 28.17 -21.47
CA GLY A 27 22.27 28.82 -22.02
C GLY A 27 23.57 28.56 -21.25
N ALA A 28 23.52 28.47 -19.92
CA ALA A 28 24.69 28.12 -19.11
C ALA A 28 25.12 26.65 -19.30
N LEU A 29 24.15 25.73 -19.35
CA LEU A 29 24.41 24.31 -19.58
C LEU A 29 24.91 24.04 -21.01
N GLU A 30 24.35 24.72 -22.00
CA GLU A 30 24.85 24.65 -23.38
C GLU A 30 26.31 25.08 -23.51
N LYS A 31 26.75 26.11 -22.76
CA LYS A 31 28.16 26.51 -22.72
C LYS A 31 29.03 25.41 -22.15
N GLN A 32 28.63 24.76 -21.06
CA GLN A 32 29.38 23.65 -20.48
C GLN A 32 29.45 22.45 -21.42
N ILE A 33 28.36 22.13 -22.13
CA ILE A 33 28.34 21.08 -23.15
C ILE A 33 29.32 21.41 -24.29
N ARG A 34 29.36 22.65 -24.79
CA ARG A 34 30.31 23.06 -25.83
C ARG A 34 31.76 22.97 -25.35
N LEU A 35 32.02 23.31 -24.09
CA LEU A 35 33.34 23.17 -23.48
C LEU A 35 33.76 21.70 -23.38
N ALA A 36 32.86 20.81 -22.93
CA ALA A 36 33.11 19.37 -22.87
C ALA A 36 33.40 18.78 -24.27
N ILE A 37 32.59 19.13 -25.28
CA ILE A 37 32.78 18.71 -26.67
C ILE A 37 34.16 19.14 -27.19
N THR A 38 34.56 20.38 -26.91
CA THR A 38 35.84 20.93 -27.38
C THR A 38 37.03 20.27 -26.68
N ARG A 39 36.93 20.11 -25.35
CA ARG A 39 37.97 19.51 -24.51
C ARG A 39 38.25 18.06 -24.90
N GLU A 40 37.18 17.31 -25.17
CA GLU A 40 37.23 15.87 -25.46
C GLU A 40 37.25 15.57 -26.96
N ASN A 41 37.37 16.62 -27.80
CA ASN A 41 37.45 16.56 -29.26
C ASN A 41 36.34 15.71 -29.93
N ILE A 42 35.11 15.81 -29.40
CA ILE A 42 33.96 15.02 -29.85
C ILE A 42 33.51 15.52 -31.23
N GLN A 43 33.49 14.62 -32.21
CA GLN A 43 33.12 14.97 -33.59
C GLN A 43 31.60 14.86 -33.82
N PRO A 44 30.99 15.79 -34.57
CA PRO A 44 29.58 15.70 -34.91
C PRO A 44 29.32 14.59 -35.93
N VAL A 45 28.22 13.86 -35.76
CA VAL A 45 27.75 12.82 -36.69
C VAL A 45 26.87 13.39 -37.82
N GLY A 46 26.45 14.65 -37.70
CA GLY A 46 25.67 15.31 -38.73
C GLY A 46 25.26 16.72 -38.34
N ARG A 47 24.33 17.29 -39.11
CA ARG A 47 23.69 18.58 -38.81
C ARG A 47 22.17 18.45 -38.87
N LYS A 48 21.48 19.08 -37.93
CA LYS A 48 20.01 19.18 -37.92
C LYS A 48 19.56 20.45 -37.22
N LYS A 49 18.32 20.86 -37.46
CA LYS A 49 17.72 21.98 -36.74
C LYS A 49 17.59 21.66 -35.25
N SER A 50 18.02 22.59 -34.39
CA SER A 50 17.91 22.48 -32.93
C SER A 50 16.49 22.69 -32.43
N THR A 51 15.71 23.52 -33.12
CA THR A 51 14.26 23.67 -32.90
C THR A 51 13.54 23.72 -34.25
N PRO A 52 12.23 23.42 -34.31
CA PRO A 52 11.45 23.52 -35.55
C PRO A 52 11.54 24.90 -36.24
N THR A 53 11.73 25.95 -35.44
CA THR A 53 11.81 27.35 -35.88
C THR A 53 13.24 27.84 -36.15
N ALA A 54 14.26 27.01 -35.93
CA ALA A 54 15.65 27.41 -36.13
C ALA A 54 15.94 27.72 -37.61
N ARG A 55 16.63 28.85 -37.83
CA ARG A 55 17.01 29.33 -39.17
C ARG A 55 18.19 28.55 -39.76
N ASN A 56 19.12 28.10 -38.90
CA ASN A 56 20.34 27.40 -39.29
C ASN A 56 20.38 26.00 -38.66
N ASP A 57 21.01 25.06 -39.35
CA ASP A 57 21.27 23.73 -38.81
C ASP A 57 22.42 23.78 -37.80
N ALA A 58 22.24 23.07 -36.69
CA ALA A 58 23.25 22.91 -35.64
C ALA A 58 23.95 21.55 -35.80
N ASN A 59 25.17 21.45 -35.29
CA ASN A 59 25.88 20.19 -35.19
C ASN A 59 25.09 19.21 -34.30
N ALA A 60 25.00 17.97 -34.76
CA ALA A 60 24.32 16.87 -34.08
C ALA A 60 25.33 15.80 -33.70
N TYR A 61 25.22 15.29 -32.48
CA TYR A 61 26.09 14.30 -31.86
C TYR A 61 25.34 12.98 -31.69
N SER A 62 26.08 11.87 -31.59
CA SER A 62 25.46 10.56 -31.43
C SER A 62 24.78 10.42 -30.06
N GLU A 63 23.93 9.41 -29.91
CA GLU A 63 23.35 9.04 -28.61
C GLU A 63 24.45 8.70 -27.58
N VAL A 64 25.49 7.98 -28.00
CA VAL A 64 26.65 7.63 -27.17
C VAL A 64 27.41 8.86 -26.68
N ASP A 65 27.65 9.83 -27.57
CA ASP A 65 28.33 11.07 -27.19
C ASP A 65 27.47 11.93 -26.26
N LYS A 66 26.15 11.98 -26.50
CA LYS A 66 25.19 12.65 -25.61
C LYS A 66 25.26 12.05 -24.20
N ASP A 67 25.27 10.72 -24.08
CA ASP A 67 25.38 10.06 -22.77
C ASP A 67 26.74 10.35 -22.10
N ARG A 68 27.86 10.19 -22.81
CA ARG A 68 29.19 10.52 -22.28
C ARG A 68 29.31 11.97 -21.81
N ILE A 69 28.77 12.92 -22.56
CA ILE A 69 28.77 14.33 -22.18
C ILE A 69 28.04 14.57 -20.87
N LEU A 70 26.86 13.97 -20.69
CA LEU A 70 26.04 14.19 -19.49
C LEU A 70 26.57 13.40 -18.28
N ASP A 71 26.99 12.15 -18.51
CA ASP A 71 27.20 11.16 -17.45
C ASP A 71 28.66 11.03 -17.03
N ASP A 72 29.61 11.30 -17.94
CA ASP A 72 31.04 11.24 -17.62
C ASP A 72 31.62 12.64 -17.39
N PHE A 73 31.32 13.59 -18.30
CA PHE A 73 32.00 14.88 -18.31
C PHE A 73 31.30 15.97 -17.50
N LEU A 74 29.96 15.99 -17.50
CA LEU A 74 29.18 17.03 -16.83
C LEU A 74 28.43 16.56 -15.59
N PHE A 75 28.63 15.30 -15.16
CA PHE A 75 27.92 14.73 -14.02
C PHE A 75 28.05 15.58 -12.74
N ASP A 76 29.27 15.93 -12.34
CA ASP A 76 29.49 16.74 -11.14
C ASP A 76 28.86 18.13 -11.23
N TYR A 77 28.93 18.73 -12.42
CA TYR A 77 28.32 20.03 -12.69
C TYR A 77 26.79 19.95 -12.59
N LEU A 78 26.18 18.98 -13.27
CA LEU A 78 24.73 18.76 -13.28
C LEU A 78 24.19 18.37 -11.89
N ARG A 79 24.91 17.53 -11.16
CA ARG A 79 24.63 17.16 -9.76
C ARG A 79 24.59 18.40 -8.85
N SER A 80 25.57 19.30 -8.98
CA SER A 80 25.62 20.52 -8.16
C SER A 80 24.44 21.47 -8.40
N MET A 81 23.87 21.42 -9.61
CA MET A 81 22.75 22.25 -10.05
C MET A 81 21.37 21.60 -9.85
N SER A 82 21.32 20.32 -9.45
CA SER A 82 20.07 19.59 -9.24
C SER A 82 19.28 20.16 -8.05
N ASN A 83 17.96 20.14 -8.12
CA ASN A 83 17.09 20.42 -6.97
C ASN A 83 16.76 19.15 -6.17
N ASP A 84 17.10 17.98 -6.69
CA ASP A 84 16.84 16.69 -6.07
C ASP A 84 17.91 16.36 -5.02
N GLU A 85 17.50 16.25 -3.76
CA GLU A 85 18.40 15.88 -2.66
C GLU A 85 18.98 14.46 -2.80
N ALA A 86 18.28 13.55 -3.49
CA ALA A 86 18.81 12.22 -3.77
C ALA A 86 20.00 12.32 -4.72
N VAL A 87 19.84 13.04 -5.84
CA VAL A 87 20.90 13.25 -6.86
C VAL A 87 22.16 13.88 -6.25
N LYS A 88 22.01 14.80 -5.28
CA LYS A 88 23.13 15.43 -4.55
C LYS A 88 23.93 14.48 -3.67
N LYS A 89 23.33 13.39 -3.17
CA LYS A 89 23.99 12.44 -2.25
C LYS A 89 24.91 11.44 -2.95
N PHE A 90 24.86 11.31 -4.27
CA PHE A 90 25.61 10.28 -4.99
C PHE A 90 27.00 10.74 -5.44
N LYS A 91 27.97 9.80 -5.46
CA LYS A 91 29.38 10.06 -5.80
C LYS A 91 29.71 9.87 -7.28
N SER A 92 28.89 9.17 -8.06
CA SER A 92 29.12 8.96 -9.50
C SER A 92 27.86 8.60 -10.30
N SER A 93 27.91 8.79 -11.62
CA SER A 93 26.83 8.41 -12.56
C SER A 93 26.57 6.90 -12.57
N ALA A 94 27.62 6.08 -12.44
CA ALA A 94 27.49 4.63 -12.40
C ALA A 94 26.77 4.13 -11.14
N GLU A 95 26.98 4.76 -9.98
CA GLU A 95 26.23 4.44 -8.76
C GLU A 95 24.75 4.85 -8.86
N TYR A 96 24.48 6.01 -9.46
CA TYR A 96 23.11 6.45 -9.72
C TYR A 96 22.37 5.50 -10.67
N GLN A 97 23.02 5.11 -11.77
CA GLN A 97 22.43 4.20 -12.74
C GLN A 97 22.20 2.81 -12.14
N LYS A 98 23.16 2.28 -11.37
CA LYS A 98 23.02 1.00 -10.66
C LYS A 98 21.87 1.01 -9.66
N MET A 99 21.72 2.07 -8.87
CA MET A 99 20.60 2.19 -7.93
C MET A 99 19.27 2.47 -8.61
N ALA A 100 19.25 3.19 -9.73
CA ALA A 100 18.05 3.38 -10.53
C ALA A 100 17.61 2.06 -11.19
N ASP A 101 18.57 1.26 -11.66
CA ASP A 101 18.32 -0.06 -12.21
C ASP A 101 17.86 -1.03 -11.10
N GLU A 102 18.49 -1.01 -9.91
CA GLU A 102 18.07 -1.78 -8.73
C GLU A 102 16.67 -1.37 -8.23
N ALA A 103 16.36 -0.08 -8.16
CA ALA A 103 15.04 0.42 -7.75
C ALA A 103 13.95 0.11 -8.81
N ASN A 104 14.29 0.16 -10.09
CA ASN A 104 13.40 -0.27 -11.16
C ASN A 104 13.19 -1.79 -11.12
N GLU A 105 14.23 -2.57 -10.87
CA GLU A 105 14.14 -4.03 -10.74
C GLU A 105 13.27 -4.44 -9.55
N GLU A 106 13.45 -3.78 -8.40
CA GLU A 106 12.60 -3.96 -7.21
C GLU A 106 11.14 -3.54 -7.47
N TYR A 107 10.92 -2.44 -8.22
CA TYR A 107 9.60 -2.03 -8.68
C TYR A 107 8.97 -3.08 -9.62
N PHE A 108 9.71 -3.60 -10.60
CA PHE A 108 9.21 -4.60 -11.54
C PHE A 108 8.97 -5.96 -10.88
N GLU A 109 9.79 -6.36 -9.90
CA GLU A 109 9.55 -7.54 -9.07
C GLU A 109 8.33 -7.36 -8.15
N GLY A 110 8.14 -6.16 -7.59
CA GLY A 110 6.95 -5.80 -6.84
C GLY A 110 5.69 -5.83 -7.72
N LEU A 111 5.77 -5.32 -8.94
CA LEU A 111 4.67 -5.33 -9.90
C LEU A 111 4.30 -6.77 -10.34
N LYS A 112 5.30 -7.63 -10.55
CA LYS A 112 5.09 -9.06 -10.84
C LYS A 112 4.46 -9.80 -9.67
N ARG A 113 4.93 -9.55 -8.45
CA ARG A 113 4.30 -10.10 -7.23
C ARG A 113 2.85 -9.66 -7.12
N TRP A 114 2.58 -8.37 -7.30
CA TRP A 114 1.23 -7.83 -7.28
C TRP A 114 0.33 -8.44 -8.37
N GLN A 115 0.83 -8.62 -9.60
CA GLN A 115 0.09 -9.30 -10.66
C GLN A 115 -0.15 -10.78 -10.38
N GLN A 116 0.82 -11.49 -9.79
CA GLN A 116 0.64 -12.88 -9.36
C GLN A 116 -0.39 -12.98 -8.22
N GLU A 117 -0.32 -12.07 -7.25
CA GLU A 117 -1.30 -11.97 -6.18
C GLU A 117 -2.70 -11.64 -6.70
N GLU A 118 -2.84 -10.75 -7.69
CA GLU A 118 -4.12 -10.46 -8.37
C GLU A 118 -4.64 -11.68 -9.16
N GLU A 119 -3.78 -12.37 -9.90
CA GLU A 119 -4.17 -13.61 -10.60
C GLU A 119 -4.53 -14.74 -9.64
N GLU A 120 -3.87 -14.84 -8.49
CA GLU A 120 -4.20 -15.79 -7.42
C GLU A 120 -5.50 -15.39 -6.70
N ARG A 121 -5.73 -14.10 -6.42
CA ARG A 121 -7.00 -13.55 -5.89
C ARG A 121 -8.16 -13.85 -6.82
N ALA A 122 -7.96 -13.69 -8.14
CA ALA A 122 -8.96 -13.98 -9.16
C ALA A 122 -9.25 -15.48 -9.33
N ARG A 123 -8.27 -16.36 -9.05
CA ARG A 123 -8.42 -17.83 -9.19
C ARG A 123 -8.85 -18.55 -7.91
N TYR A 124 -8.46 -18.07 -6.74
CA TYR A 124 -8.57 -18.83 -5.48
C TYR A 124 -9.30 -18.09 -4.35
N GLY A 125 -9.60 -16.79 -4.51
CA GLY A 125 -10.15 -15.96 -3.43
C GLY A 125 -9.08 -15.55 -2.41
N ASN A 126 -9.22 -14.32 -1.89
CA ASN A 126 -8.27 -13.63 -1.02
C ASN A 126 -7.59 -14.51 0.04
N PHE A 127 -6.25 -14.48 0.09
CA PHE A 127 -5.48 -14.89 1.25
C PHE A 127 -5.11 -13.67 2.12
N ASP A 128 -4.98 -13.95 3.41
CA ASP A 128 -4.90 -13.02 4.54
C ASP A 128 -3.85 -11.91 4.40
N LEU A 129 -4.27 -10.67 4.68
CA LEU A 129 -3.40 -9.49 4.75
C LEU A 129 -2.38 -9.64 5.88
N PRO A 130 -1.17 -9.03 5.81
CA PRO A 130 -0.16 -9.07 6.87
C PRO A 130 -0.60 -8.52 8.24
N ASN A 131 -1.75 -7.80 8.28
CA ASN A 131 -2.39 -7.27 9.48
C ASN A 131 -3.74 -7.96 9.78
N SER A 132 -4.01 -9.14 9.22
CA SER A 132 -5.23 -9.87 9.52
C SER A 132 -5.29 -10.19 11.00
N MET A 133 -6.34 -9.74 11.66
CA MET A 133 -6.68 -10.18 13.00
C MET A 133 -6.80 -11.70 13.04
N THR A 134 -6.28 -12.27 14.12
CA THR A 134 -6.45 -13.66 14.53
C THR A 134 -7.43 -13.74 15.71
N GLU A 135 -7.80 -14.94 16.14
CA GLU A 135 -8.63 -15.14 17.34
C GLU A 135 -8.05 -14.47 18.61
N ASP A 136 -6.72 -14.38 18.70
CA ASP A 136 -6.00 -13.79 19.82
C ASP A 136 -5.92 -12.27 19.78
N SER A 137 -6.31 -11.65 18.67
CA SER A 137 -6.25 -10.19 18.50
C SER A 137 -7.14 -9.48 19.51
N GLU A 138 -6.66 -8.40 20.13
CA GLU A 138 -7.38 -7.71 21.22
C GLU A 138 -8.81 -7.30 20.83
N ARG A 139 -9.00 -6.80 19.59
CA ARG A 139 -10.32 -6.42 19.06
C ARG A 139 -11.25 -7.64 18.91
N VAL A 140 -10.73 -8.76 18.42
CA VAL A 140 -11.49 -10.02 18.27
C VAL A 140 -11.85 -10.56 19.66
N ASN A 141 -10.91 -10.58 20.60
CA ASN A 141 -11.14 -11.03 21.97
C ASN A 141 -12.21 -10.20 22.69
N LYS A 142 -12.19 -8.87 22.55
CA LYS A 142 -13.25 -8.00 23.07
C LYS A 142 -14.62 -8.31 22.45
N LYS A 143 -14.68 -8.50 21.13
CA LYS A 143 -15.94 -8.78 20.43
C LYS A 143 -16.48 -10.18 20.74
N LYS A 144 -15.60 -11.18 20.81
CA LYS A 144 -15.89 -12.53 21.30
C LYS A 144 -16.52 -12.46 22.69
N TYR A 145 -15.91 -11.73 23.61
CA TYR A 145 -16.43 -11.63 24.97
C TYR A 145 -17.80 -10.95 25.05
N GLN A 146 -18.04 -9.94 24.21
CA GLN A 146 -19.36 -9.32 24.07
C GLN A 146 -20.39 -10.35 23.61
N ILE A 147 -20.11 -11.11 22.54
CA ILE A 147 -21.01 -12.14 22.00
C ILE A 147 -21.32 -13.21 23.06
N ILE A 148 -20.32 -13.65 23.82
CA ILE A 148 -20.48 -14.62 24.91
C ILE A 148 -21.40 -14.07 26.00
N SER A 149 -21.18 -12.82 26.40
CA SER A 149 -21.99 -12.16 27.42
C SER A 149 -23.44 -12.04 26.97
N ASP A 150 -23.67 -11.55 25.75
CA ASP A 150 -25.01 -11.38 25.19
C ASP A 150 -25.75 -12.72 25.07
N ALA A 151 -25.06 -13.78 24.62
CA ALA A 151 -25.64 -15.11 24.49
C ALA A 151 -26.00 -15.73 25.84
N LEU A 152 -25.13 -15.62 26.84
CA LEU A 152 -25.41 -16.13 28.19
C LEU A 152 -26.54 -15.36 28.87
N VAL A 153 -26.58 -14.03 28.71
CA VAL A 153 -27.66 -13.20 29.24
C VAL A 153 -28.99 -13.57 28.59
N ASP A 154 -29.05 -13.70 27.25
CA ASP A 154 -30.24 -14.14 26.53
C ASP A 154 -30.68 -15.53 27.01
N PHE A 155 -29.75 -16.49 27.10
CA PHE A 155 -30.09 -17.85 27.54
C PHE A 155 -30.65 -17.93 28.97
N TYR A 156 -30.07 -17.21 29.92
CA TYR A 156 -30.46 -17.30 31.33
C TYR A 156 -31.64 -16.39 31.71
N LEU A 157 -31.86 -15.28 30.98
CA LEU A 157 -32.91 -14.31 31.28
C LEU A 157 -34.12 -14.38 30.33
N HIS A 158 -33.98 -14.93 29.11
CA HIS A 158 -35.09 -15.04 28.15
C HIS A 158 -35.80 -16.40 28.13
N ASP A 159 -35.54 -17.28 29.11
CA ASP A 159 -36.39 -18.45 29.27
C ASP A 159 -37.83 -18.00 29.52
N LYS A 160 -38.77 -18.52 28.71
CA LYS A 160 -40.12 -17.96 28.43
C LYS A 160 -41.13 -18.08 29.59
N VAL A 161 -40.68 -17.89 30.81
CA VAL A 161 -41.50 -17.93 32.02
C VAL A 161 -41.46 -16.52 32.60
N ASP A 162 -42.62 -15.95 32.92
CA ASP A 162 -42.70 -14.74 33.74
C ASP A 162 -42.00 -15.03 35.08
N LEU A 163 -40.70 -14.78 35.13
CA LEU A 163 -39.90 -14.95 36.33
C LEU A 163 -40.40 -13.95 37.36
N GLY A 164 -40.77 -14.45 38.54
CA GLY A 164 -41.04 -13.58 39.68
C GLY A 164 -39.81 -12.69 39.97
N GLY A 165 -40.03 -11.47 40.44
CA GLY A 165 -38.95 -10.48 40.63
C GLY A 165 -37.74 -10.99 41.41
N GLU A 166 -37.95 -11.86 42.42
CA GLU A 166 -36.85 -12.47 43.19
C GLU A 166 -36.03 -13.50 42.40
N GLU A 167 -36.67 -14.30 41.54
CA GLU A 167 -35.98 -15.30 40.71
C GLU A 167 -35.16 -14.64 39.60
N ALA A 168 -35.70 -13.59 38.98
CA ALA A 168 -34.99 -12.79 38.00
C ALA A 168 -33.76 -12.10 38.62
N LEU A 169 -33.90 -11.53 39.81
CA LEU A 169 -32.78 -10.92 40.56
C LEU A 169 -31.70 -11.96 40.93
N GLY A 170 -32.11 -13.17 41.35
CA GLY A 170 -31.18 -14.26 41.65
C GLY A 170 -30.37 -14.70 40.42
N LYS A 171 -31.04 -14.90 39.27
CA LYS A 171 -30.36 -15.26 38.01
C LYS A 171 -29.43 -14.14 37.52
N ALA A 172 -29.85 -12.88 37.63
CA ALA A 172 -29.03 -11.72 37.29
C ALA A 172 -27.79 -11.60 38.18
N ALA A 173 -27.92 -11.82 39.50
CA ALA A 173 -26.79 -11.80 40.42
C ALA A 173 -25.78 -12.92 40.12
N PHE A 174 -26.27 -14.12 39.82
CA PHE A 174 -25.43 -15.25 39.42
C PHE A 174 -24.70 -14.99 38.09
N LEU A 175 -25.40 -14.48 37.08
CA LEU A 175 -24.79 -14.05 35.81
C LEU A 175 -23.73 -12.98 36.02
N SER A 176 -23.98 -11.98 36.87
CA SER A 176 -23.00 -10.93 37.16
C SER A 176 -21.70 -11.50 37.75
N GLN A 177 -21.79 -12.52 38.62
CA GLN A 177 -20.61 -13.21 39.14
C GLN A 177 -19.86 -13.98 38.06
N ILE A 178 -20.57 -14.66 37.14
CA ILE A 178 -19.96 -15.37 36.01
C ILE A 178 -19.25 -14.39 35.07
N LEU A 179 -19.91 -13.30 34.69
CA LEU A 179 -19.41 -12.31 33.74
C LEU A 179 -18.29 -11.42 34.30
N ASN A 180 -18.03 -11.47 35.62
CA ASN A 180 -16.83 -10.85 36.20
C ASN A 180 -15.55 -11.63 35.90
N SER A 181 -15.65 -12.90 35.48
CA SER A 181 -14.51 -13.73 35.12
C SER A 181 -14.64 -14.23 33.69
N GLN A 182 -13.83 -13.66 32.80
CA GLN A 182 -13.80 -14.05 31.40
C GLN A 182 -13.59 -15.56 31.23
N PHE A 183 -12.66 -16.15 31.96
CA PHE A 183 -12.40 -17.59 31.93
C PHE A 183 -13.64 -18.43 32.27
N VAL A 184 -14.39 -18.05 33.32
CA VAL A 184 -15.58 -18.78 33.74
C VAL A 184 -16.71 -18.63 32.72
N ALA A 185 -16.93 -17.41 32.22
CA ALA A 185 -17.93 -17.14 31.19
C ALA A 185 -17.63 -17.90 29.90
N GLU A 186 -16.38 -17.91 29.42
CA GLU A 186 -15.98 -18.66 28.23
C GLU A 186 -16.14 -20.18 28.41
N ASN A 187 -15.78 -20.70 29.58
CA ASN A 187 -15.94 -22.13 29.87
C ASN A 187 -17.42 -22.53 29.88
N LEU A 188 -18.28 -21.77 30.59
CA LEU A 188 -19.71 -22.02 30.62
C LEU A 188 -20.32 -21.94 29.23
N PHE A 189 -19.98 -20.89 28.48
CA PHE A 189 -20.44 -20.71 27.12
C PHE A 189 -20.02 -21.86 26.20
N SER A 190 -18.76 -22.31 26.26
CA SER A 190 -18.27 -23.43 25.45
C SER A 190 -18.99 -24.76 25.72
N ARG A 191 -19.60 -24.91 26.91
CA ARG A 191 -20.42 -26.08 27.23
C ARG A 191 -21.82 -25.99 26.63
N LEU A 192 -22.37 -24.79 26.54
CA LEU A 192 -23.76 -24.55 26.12
C LEU A 192 -23.89 -24.26 24.62
N PHE A 193 -22.88 -23.65 24.01
CA PHE A 193 -22.92 -23.13 22.65
C PHE A 193 -21.81 -23.68 21.77
N ASP A 194 -22.11 -23.82 20.48
CA ASP A 194 -21.13 -23.91 19.40
C ASP A 194 -20.83 -22.50 18.91
N PHE A 195 -19.55 -22.14 18.83
CA PHE A 195 -19.10 -20.80 18.46
C PHE A 195 -18.29 -20.81 17.18
N LYS A 196 -18.71 -19.99 16.23
CA LYS A 196 -18.09 -19.83 14.92
C LYS A 196 -17.01 -18.75 14.99
N ILE A 197 -15.94 -19.03 15.74
CA ILE A 197 -14.84 -18.06 15.91
C ILE A 197 -14.20 -17.71 14.57
N ASP A 198 -14.04 -18.68 13.66
CA ASP A 198 -13.46 -18.45 12.33
C ASP A 198 -14.30 -17.45 11.51
N GLU A 199 -15.64 -17.61 11.52
CA GLU A 199 -16.55 -16.66 10.84
C GLU A 199 -16.49 -15.26 11.48
N LEU A 200 -16.33 -15.17 12.81
CA LEU A 200 -16.18 -13.89 13.49
C LEU A 200 -14.86 -13.20 13.10
N VAL A 201 -13.76 -13.95 13.06
CA VAL A 201 -12.44 -13.43 12.66
C VAL A 201 -12.49 -12.91 11.23
N GLU A 202 -13.08 -13.67 10.30
CA GLU A 202 -13.25 -13.26 8.90
C GLU A 202 -14.06 -11.95 8.78
N ASP A 203 -15.19 -11.85 9.48
CA ASP A 203 -16.05 -10.67 9.42
C ASP A 203 -15.43 -9.45 10.11
N MET A 204 -14.68 -9.65 11.20
CA MET A 204 -13.92 -8.59 11.86
C MET A 204 -12.83 -8.04 10.94
N ASN A 205 -12.09 -8.92 10.24
CA ASN A 205 -11.09 -8.52 9.25
C ASN A 205 -11.69 -7.70 8.11
N ARG A 206 -12.88 -8.09 7.65
CA ARG A 206 -13.61 -7.32 6.62
C ARG A 206 -14.01 -5.93 7.12
N ILE A 207 -14.46 -5.79 8.36
CA ILE A 207 -14.80 -4.47 8.93
C ILE A 207 -13.57 -3.60 9.10
N ASP A 208 -12.46 -4.17 9.54
CA ASP A 208 -11.22 -3.41 9.72
C ASP A 208 -10.75 -2.81 8.39
N TYR A 209 -10.75 -3.64 7.34
CA TYR A 209 -10.48 -3.19 5.98
C TYR A 209 -11.46 -2.10 5.49
N VAL A 210 -12.76 -2.28 5.73
CA VAL A 210 -13.78 -1.28 5.39
C VAL A 210 -13.53 0.04 6.13
N GLN A 211 -13.14 -0.01 7.40
CA GLN A 211 -12.86 1.17 8.20
C GLN A 211 -11.60 1.91 7.73
N ASP A 212 -10.57 1.17 7.30
CA ASP A 212 -9.31 1.73 6.83
C ASP A 212 -9.39 2.30 5.40
N GLU A 213 -10.13 1.65 4.49
CA GLU A 213 -10.20 2.06 3.09
C GLU A 213 -11.36 3.03 2.75
N LEU A 214 -12.43 3.07 3.55
CA LEU A 214 -13.60 3.93 3.29
C LEU A 214 -13.70 5.16 4.20
N ILE A 215 -12.59 5.65 4.76
CA ILE A 215 -12.58 6.86 5.61
C ILE A 215 -13.19 8.06 4.83
N GLY A 216 -14.46 8.36 5.12
CA GLY A 216 -15.22 9.49 4.56
C GLY A 216 -16.18 9.19 3.40
N GLY A 217 -16.35 7.92 3.00
CA GLY A 217 -17.34 7.50 1.99
C GLY A 217 -18.66 7.00 2.59
N ASP A 218 -19.75 7.02 1.81
CA ASP A 218 -21.01 6.35 2.19
C ASP A 218 -20.82 4.83 2.21
N LEU A 219 -21.18 4.19 3.32
CA LEU A 219 -21.19 2.73 3.44
C LEU A 219 -22.18 2.14 2.42
N GLY A 220 -21.73 1.16 1.65
CA GLY A 220 -22.60 0.42 0.74
C GLY A 220 -23.51 -0.57 1.47
N ALA A 221 -24.46 -1.14 0.73
CA ALA A 221 -25.41 -2.11 1.27
C ALA A 221 -24.76 -3.42 1.77
N LYS A 222 -23.54 -3.75 1.33
CA LYS A 222 -22.80 -4.93 1.80
C LYS A 222 -22.15 -4.67 3.15
N GLU A 223 -21.58 -3.49 3.32
CA GLU A 223 -20.92 -3.04 4.54
C GLU A 223 -21.96 -2.90 5.66
N MET A 224 -23.11 -2.27 5.38
CA MET A 224 -24.22 -2.18 6.34
C MET A 224 -24.70 -3.56 6.82
N LYS A 225 -24.84 -4.53 5.90
CA LYS A 225 -25.20 -5.92 6.26
C LYS A 225 -24.15 -6.60 7.14
N LEU A 226 -22.88 -6.29 6.95
CA LEU A 226 -21.79 -6.82 7.77
C LEU A 226 -21.85 -6.24 9.20
N PHE A 227 -22.13 -4.95 9.35
CA PHE A 227 -22.39 -4.33 10.65
C PHE A 227 -23.61 -4.94 11.33
N ASP A 228 -24.71 -5.13 10.61
CA ASP A 228 -25.92 -5.80 11.13
C ASP A 228 -25.59 -7.23 11.58
N LYS A 229 -24.82 -7.97 10.79
CA LYS A 229 -24.39 -9.34 11.13
C LYS A 229 -23.61 -9.33 12.45
N LEU A 230 -22.61 -8.44 12.60
CA LEU A 230 -21.77 -8.31 13.81
C LEU A 230 -22.51 -7.76 15.04
N SER A 231 -23.67 -7.14 14.86
CA SER A 231 -24.50 -6.65 15.98
C SER A 231 -25.28 -7.76 16.69
N ASN A 232 -25.52 -8.90 16.02
CA ASN A 232 -26.36 -9.97 16.54
C ASN A 232 -25.55 -11.24 16.82
N TRP A 233 -25.44 -11.58 18.11
CA TRP A 233 -24.68 -12.73 18.60
C TRP A 233 -25.14 -14.06 17.98
N ARG A 234 -26.43 -14.19 17.63
CA ARG A 234 -27.03 -15.41 17.06
C ARG A 234 -26.45 -15.80 15.71
N ASN A 235 -25.76 -14.88 15.03
CA ASN A 235 -25.05 -15.18 13.80
C ASN A 235 -23.76 -15.99 14.03
N TYR A 236 -23.20 -15.92 15.23
CA TYR A 236 -21.90 -16.51 15.56
C TYR A 236 -21.98 -17.63 16.59
N ALA A 237 -23.09 -17.74 17.32
CA ALA A 237 -23.27 -18.80 18.31
C ALA A 237 -24.63 -19.49 18.19
N SER A 238 -24.63 -20.80 18.36
CA SER A 238 -25.83 -21.63 18.39
C SER A 238 -25.82 -22.55 19.60
N LEU A 239 -26.98 -22.75 20.24
CA LEU A 239 -27.12 -23.73 21.32
C LEU A 239 -26.74 -25.12 20.82
N LYS A 240 -25.96 -25.84 21.61
CA LYS A 240 -25.66 -27.25 21.35
C LYS A 240 -26.95 -28.05 21.43
N ARG A 241 -27.05 -29.09 20.60
CA ARG A 241 -28.25 -29.95 20.48
C ARG A 241 -28.72 -30.57 21.80
N GLU A 242 -27.84 -30.71 22.77
CA GLU A 242 -28.17 -31.24 24.11
C GLU A 242 -28.95 -30.25 24.99
N TYR A 243 -29.02 -28.99 24.59
CA TYR A 243 -29.66 -27.88 25.30
C TYR A 243 -30.73 -27.16 24.47
N MET A 244 -31.08 -27.69 23.29
CA MET A 244 -32.25 -27.28 22.49
C MET A 244 -33.50 -28.06 22.92
#